data_AF-A0A0H5CNK4-F1
#
_entry.id   AF-A0A0H5CNK4-F1
#
_cell.length_a   1.000
_cell.length_b   1.000
_cell.length_c   1.000
_cell.angle_alpha   90.00
_cell.angle_beta   90.00
_cell.angle_gamma   90.00
#
_symmetry.space_group_name_H-M   'P 1'
#
loop_
_entity.id
_entity.type
_entity.pdbx_description
1 polymer ?
#
loop_
_entity_poly.entity_id
_entity_poly.type
_entity_poly.pdbx_seq_one_letter_code
_entity_poly.pdbx_strand_id
1 'polypeptide(L)' 'MDTPRRFAIVEDFEDGRESMVVGWGCEFTDRADFVSEDGRMLMTSSSAESTRDLLGITGDMRLVWP' A
#
# COMPACT_ATOMS: atom_id res chain seq x y z
N MET A 1 11.37 8.93 19.17
CA MET A 1 10.38 8.17 18.37
C MET A 1 10.75 8.40 16.92
N ASP A 2 10.99 7.33 16.16
CA ASP A 2 11.10 7.47 14.71
C ASP A 2 9.76 7.95 14.14
N THR A 3 9.83 8.86 13.18
CA THR A 3 8.63 9.36 12.51
C THR A 3 8.15 8.28 11.54
N PRO A 4 6.88 7.87 11.58
CA PRO A 4 6.35 6.85 10.68
C PRO A 4 6.56 7.27 9.22
N ARG A 5 6.99 6.33 8.38
CA ARG A 5 7.25 6.58 6.96
C ARG A 5 5.95 6.34 6.18
N ARG A 6 5.52 7.33 5.40
CA ARG A 6 4.31 7.23 4.59
C ARG A 6 4.59 6.47 3.30
N PHE A 7 3.64 5.66 2.85
CA PHE A 7 3.68 4.99 1.54
C PHE A 7 2.32 5.04 0.85
N ALA A 8 2.33 4.80 -0.46
CA ALA A 8 1.16 4.49 -1.26
C ALA A 8 1.33 3.11 -1.92
N ILE A 9 0.22 2.42 -2.14
CA ILE A 9 0.18 1.23 -2.99
C ILE A 9 -0.51 1.62 -4.29
N VAL A 10 0.16 1.31 -5.39
CA VAL A 10 -0.29 1.61 -6.75
C VAL A 10 -0.49 0.30 -7.49
N GLU A 11 -1.64 0.15 -8.13
CA GLU A 11 -1.91 -0.93 -9.07
C GLU A 11 -1.45 -0.49 -10.47
N ASP A 12 -0.64 -1.34 -11.10
CA ASP A 12 -0.21 -1.18 -12.47
C ASP A 12 -1.04 -2.10 -13.38
N PHE A 13 -1.41 -1.59 -14.55
CA PHE A 13 -2.25 -2.32 -15.51
C PHE A 13 -1.49 -2.59 -16.81
N GLU A 14 -1.45 -3.85 -17.24
CA GLU A 14 -0.73 -4.25 -18.46
C GLU A 14 -1.43 -3.83 -19.77
N ASP A 15 -2.69 -3.42 -19.72
CA ASP A 15 -3.52 -3.09 -20.88
C ASP A 15 -3.41 -1.61 -21.34
N GLY A 16 -2.39 -0.90 -20.85
CA GLY A 16 -2.16 0.51 -21.18
C GLY A 16 -3.06 1.49 -20.43
N ARG A 17 -3.84 1.02 -19.45
CA ARG A 17 -4.47 1.91 -18.47
C ARG A 17 -3.42 2.59 -17.59
N GLU A 18 -3.76 3.79 -17.14
CA GLU A 18 -2.93 4.51 -16.18
C GLU A 18 -2.92 3.79 -14.83
N SER A 19 -1.74 3.72 -14.20
CA SER A 19 -1.60 3.20 -12.85
C SER A 19 -2.47 3.98 -11.86
N MET A 20 -3.07 3.28 -10.91
CA MET A 20 -3.98 3.90 -9.94
C MET A 20 -3.52 3.68 -8.51
N VAL A 21 -3.68 4.69 -7.66
CA VAL A 21 -3.46 4.54 -6.22
C VAL A 21 -4.61 3.73 -5.64
N VAL A 22 -4.29 2.60 -5.01
CA VAL A 22 -5.25 1.72 -4.34
C VAL A 22 -5.48 2.16 -2.90
N GLY A 23 -4.49 2.83 -2.30
CA GLY A 23 -4.61 3.38 -0.96
C GLY A 23 -3.27 3.88 -0.41
N TRP A 24 -3.31 4.31 0.85
CA TRP A 24 -2.19 4.92 1.55
C TRP A 24 -1.95 4.23 2.89
N GLY A 25 -0.71 4.32 3.36
CA GLY A 25 -0.35 3.79 4.66
C GLY A 25 0.81 4.49 5.33
N CYS A 26 1.04 4.10 6.58
CA CYS A 26 2.15 4.52 7.40
C CYS A 26 2.86 3.28 7.92
N GLU A 27 4.16 3.20 7.69
CA GLU A 27 5.04 2.20 8.26
C GLU A 27 5.71 2.73 9.54
N PHE A 28 5.57 1.94 10.59
CA PHE A 28 6.20 2.09 11.89
C PHE A 28 7.31 1.04 12.01
N THR A 29 8.10 1.11 13.08
CA THR A 29 9.19 0.16 13.33
C THR A 29 8.72 -1.30 13.42
N ASP A 30 7.48 -1.54 13.86
CA ASP A 30 6.94 -2.87 14.17
C ASP A 30 5.71 -3.28 13.35
N ARG A 31 5.14 -2.36 12.54
CA ARG A 31 3.93 -2.61 11.76
C ARG A 31 3.77 -1.62 10.61
N ALA A 32 2.85 -1.90 9.71
CA ALA A 32 2.29 -0.93 8.79
C ALA A 32 0.76 -0.90 8.91
N ASP A 33 0.21 0.31 8.90
CA ASP A 33 -1.23 0.54 8.84
C ASP A 33 -1.58 1.10 7.45
N PHE A 34 -2.63 0.57 6.82
CA PHE A 34 -3.09 0.89 5.47
C PHE A 34 -4.59 1.14 5.43
N VAL A 35 -4.98 2.09 4.59
CA VAL A 35 -6.38 2.38 4.24
C VAL A 35 -6.52 2.46 2.73
N SER A 36 -7.56 1.81 2.18
CA SER A 36 -7.88 1.93 0.75
C SER A 36 -8.29 3.36 0.39
N GLU A 37 -8.16 3.72 -0.89
CA GLU A 37 -8.53 5.03 -1.41
C GLU A 37 -10.01 5.37 -1.15
N ASP A 38 -10.88 4.36 -1.24
CA ASP A 38 -12.32 4.49 -0.93
C ASP A 38 -12.65 4.48 0.58
N GLY A 39 -11.65 4.30 1.45
CA GLY A 39 -11.78 4.27 2.91
C GLY A 39 -12.48 3.04 3.48
N ARG A 40 -12.83 2.03 2.66
CA ARG A 40 -13.62 0.88 3.09
C ARG A 40 -12.79 -0.26 3.66
N MET A 41 -11.52 -0.34 3.27
CA MET A 41 -10.60 -1.36 3.74
C MET A 41 -9.58 -0.72 4.68
N LEU A 42 -9.44 -1.33 5.85
CA LEU A 42 -8.41 -1.01 6.82
C LEU A 42 -7.60 -2.29 7.06
N MET A 43 -6.28 -2.17 7.01
CA MET A 43 -5.38 -3.31 7.18
C MET A 43 -4.22 -2.91 8.07
N THR A 44 -3.85 -3.81 8.98
CA THR A 44 -2.59 -3.75 9.72
C THR A 44 -1.78 -4.98 9.35
N SER A 45 -0.49 -4.78 9.07
CA SER A 45 0.44 -5.84 8.69
C SER A 45 1.81 -5.60 9.34
N SER A 46 2.76 -6.53 9.15
CA SER A 46 4.10 -6.40 9.73
C SER A 46 4.98 -5.34 9.06
N SER A 47 4.71 -4.98 7.80
CA SER A 47 5.48 -3.98 7.04
C SER A 47 4.70 -3.48 5.82
N ALA A 48 5.17 -2.41 5.17
CA ALA A 48 4.58 -1.93 3.93
C ALA A 48 4.64 -3.00 2.82
N GLU A 49 5.75 -3.75 2.73
CA GLU A 49 5.90 -4.89 1.80
C GLU A 49 4.88 -5.98 2.08
N SER A 50 4.62 -6.27 3.35
CA SER A 50 3.60 -7.26 3.73
C SER A 50 2.21 -6.82 3.27
N THR A 51 1.89 -5.52 3.38
CA THR A 51 0.64 -4.94 2.86
C THR A 51 0.56 -5.09 1.34
N ARG A 52 1.64 -4.75 0.62
CA ARG A 52 1.72 -4.92 -0.84
C ARG A 52 1.51 -6.36 -1.25
N ASP A 53 2.16 -7.30 -0.59
CA ASP A 53 2.09 -8.73 -0.94
C ASP A 53 0.68 -9.29 -0.76
N LEU A 54 -0.03 -8.86 0.29
CA LEU A 54 -1.43 -9.22 0.52
C LEU A 54 -2.36 -8.68 -0.58
N LEU A 55 -2.15 -7.44 -1.04
CA LEU A 55 -2.93 -6.84 -2.13
C LEU A 55 -2.50 -7.37 -3.51
N GLY A 56 -1.24 -7.77 -3.67
CA GLY A 56 -0.68 -8.32 -4.90
C GLY A 56 -1.30 -9.67 -5.32
N ILE A 57 -2.11 -10.29 -4.46
CA ILE A 57 -2.92 -11.46 -4.83
C ILE A 57 -3.93 -11.09 -5.92
N THR A 58 -4.38 -9.83 -5.99
CA THR A 58 -5.45 -9.41 -6.90
C THR A 58 -4.97 -8.70 -8.16
N GLY A 59 -3.68 -8.33 -8.25
CA GLY A 59 -3.12 -7.57 -9.38
C GLY A 59 -1.64 -7.24 -9.19
N ASP A 60 -1.05 -6.55 -10.16
CA ASP A 60 0.33 -6.08 -10.05
C ASP A 60 0.39 -4.81 -9.20
N MET A 61 1.04 -4.90 -8.05
CA MET A 61 1.04 -3.87 -7.01
C MET A 61 2.46 -3.41 -6.71
N ARG A 62 2.68 -2.09 -6.72
CA ARG A 62 3.96 -1.48 -6.34
C ARG A 62 3.82 -0.55 -5.13
N LEU A 63 4.89 -0.52 -4.33
CA LEU A 63 5.04 0.43 -3.24
C LEU A 63 5.71 1.71 -3.74
N VAL A 64 5.13 2.84 -3.33
CA VAL A 64 5.67 4.17 -3.62
C VAL A 64 5.91 4.91 -2.31
N TRP A 65 7.13 5.42 -2.16
CA TRP A 65 7.54 6.25 -1.03
C TRP A 65 7.70 7.71 -1.52
N PRO A 66 7.13 8.71 -0.82
CA PRO A 66 7.32 10.12 -1.12
C PRO A 66 8.71 10.65 -0.72
#